data_AF-A0A846NAI2-F1
#
_entry.id   AF-A0A846NAI2-F1
#
_cell.length_a   1.000
_cell.length_b   1.000
_cell.length_c   1.000
_cell.angle_alpha   90.00
_cell.angle_beta   90.00
_cell.angle_gamma   90.00
#
_symmetry.space_group_name_H-M   'P 1'
#
loop_
_entity.id
_entity.type
_entity.pdbx_description
1 polymer ?
#
loop_
_entity_poly.entity_id
_entity_poly.type
_entity_poly.pdbx_seq_one_letter_code
_entity_poly.pdbx_strand_id
1 'polypeptide(L)'
;FVSTGSGGERILSHAYMNFKNLRSSENSFFAVNTSEKDHERVRLEFKRRKIRRKLKRGFLAPNFLTQTIGEEDLGGYGAGKDKKLGLQAYRTDR
;
A
#
# COMPACT_ATOMS: atom_id res chain seq x y z
N PHE A 1 10.03 5.26 -3.50
CA PHE A 1 8.77 5.40 -4.26
C PHE A 1 7.60 5.38 -3.29
N VAL A 2 6.74 6.39 -3.35
CA VAL A 2 5.57 6.52 -2.47
C VAL A 2 4.33 6.65 -3.35
N SER A 3 3.25 5.96 -2.98
CA SER A 3 1.94 6.11 -3.62
C SER A 3 0.85 6.36 -2.60
N THR A 4 -0.17 7.13 -2.99
CA THR A 4 -1.36 7.38 -2.18
C THR A 4 -2.62 6.92 -2.92
N GLY A 5 -3.50 6.24 -2.18
CA GLY A 5 -4.79 5.76 -2.67
C GLY A 5 -4.70 4.61 -3.69
N SER A 6 -5.87 4.07 -4.03
CA SER A 6 -6.03 2.85 -4.83
C SER A 6 -5.29 2.89 -6.19
N GLY A 7 -5.42 4.00 -6.93
CA GLY A 7 -4.80 4.15 -8.25
C GLY A 7 -3.27 4.17 -8.19
N GLY A 8 -2.72 4.94 -7.27
CA GLY A 8 -1.27 5.02 -7.06
C GLY A 8 -0.70 3.68 -6.58
N GLU A 9 -1.37 3.05 -5.62
CA GLU A 9 -0.96 1.74 -5.10
C GLU A 9 -0.96 0.65 -6.18
N ARG A 10 -1.96 0.66 -7.08
CA ARG A 10 -2.00 -0.25 -8.22
C ARG A 10 -0.83 -0.02 -9.16
N ILE A 11 -0.51 1.23 -9.50
CA ILE A 11 0.64 1.53 -10.36
C ILE A 11 1.95 1.08 -9.68
N LEU A 12 2.11 1.41 -8.39
CA LEU A 12 3.31 1.10 -7.63
C LEU A 12 3.55 -0.41 -7.51
N SER A 13 2.50 -1.16 -7.17
CA SER A 13 2.54 -2.62 -7.08
C SER A 13 2.80 -3.26 -8.45
N HIS A 14 2.17 -2.78 -9.52
CA HIS A 14 2.45 -3.26 -10.88
C HIS A 14 3.91 -2.99 -11.28
N ALA A 15 4.45 -1.82 -10.99
CA ALA A 15 5.85 -1.52 -11.27
C ALA A 15 6.77 -2.50 -10.53
N TYR A 16 6.54 -2.71 -9.22
CA TYR A 16 7.28 -3.67 -8.42
C TYR A 16 7.19 -5.11 -8.96
N MET A 17 6.00 -5.53 -9.40
CA MET A 17 5.75 -6.87 -9.92
C MET A 17 6.42 -7.15 -11.27
N ASN A 18 6.52 -6.14 -12.14
CA ASN A 18 6.98 -6.36 -13.52
C ASN A 18 8.46 -5.98 -13.72
N PHE A 19 9.00 -5.03 -12.96
CA PHE A 19 10.38 -4.57 -13.11
C PHE A 19 11.26 -5.08 -11.96
N LYS A 20 11.93 -6.23 -12.17
CA LYS A 20 12.75 -6.87 -11.12
C LYS A 20 13.93 -6.00 -10.65
N ASN A 21 14.50 -5.18 -11.52
CA ASN A 21 15.57 -4.23 -11.18
C ASN A 21 15.13 -3.20 -10.13
N LEU A 22 13.84 -2.87 -10.09
CA LEU A 22 13.29 -1.97 -9.09
C LEU A 22 13.27 -2.57 -7.68
N ARG A 23 13.41 -3.90 -7.54
CA ARG A 23 13.41 -4.60 -6.24
C ARG A 23 14.74 -4.59 -5.50
N SER A 24 15.74 -3.83 -5.99
CA SER A 24 16.99 -3.58 -5.26
C SER A 24 16.72 -3.12 -3.83
N SER A 25 17.56 -3.55 -2.88
CA SER A 25 17.50 -3.09 -1.48
C SER A 25 17.78 -1.60 -1.31
N GLU A 26 18.37 -0.96 -2.32
CA GLU A 26 18.58 0.49 -2.37
C GLU A 26 17.28 1.27 -2.65
N ASN A 27 16.26 0.59 -3.18
CA ASN A 27 14.95 1.17 -3.42
C ASN A 27 14.01 0.82 -2.27
N SER A 28 13.11 1.75 -1.92
CA SER A 28 12.00 1.50 -1.00
C SER A 28 10.66 1.87 -1.62
N PHE A 29 9.63 1.07 -1.35
CA PHE A 29 8.27 1.23 -1.85
C PHE A 29 7.31 1.37 -0.68
N PHE A 30 6.48 2.42 -0.69
CA PHE A 30 5.54 2.71 0.36
C PHE A 30 4.17 3.05 -0.24
N ALA A 31 3.16 2.21 0.00
CA ALA A 31 1.80 2.47 -0.42
C ALA A 31 0.96 2.89 0.80
N VAL A 32 0.43 4.11 0.75
CA VAL A 32 -0.45 4.66 1.79
C VAL A 32 -1.86 4.69 1.26
N ASN A 33 -2.82 4.16 2.02
CA ASN A 33 -4.20 4.18 1.61
C ASN A 33 -5.12 4.33 2.82
N THR A 34 -6.31 4.88 2.61
CA THR A 34 -7.39 4.84 3.61
C THR A 34 -8.16 3.52 3.57
N SER A 35 -7.87 2.66 2.58
CA SER A 35 -8.57 1.39 2.38
C SER A 35 -7.62 0.19 2.56
N GLU A 36 -7.81 -0.57 3.63
CA GLU A 36 -7.08 -1.82 3.88
C GLU A 36 -7.41 -2.89 2.83
N LYS A 37 -8.63 -2.87 2.29
CA LYS A 37 -9.05 -3.78 1.20
C LYS A 37 -8.22 -3.61 -0.07
N ASP A 38 -7.71 -2.41 -0.35
CA ASP A 38 -6.80 -2.21 -1.47
C ASP A 38 -5.44 -2.87 -1.22
N HIS A 39 -4.90 -2.72 0.00
CA HIS A 39 -3.69 -3.42 0.42
C HIS A 39 -3.86 -4.93 0.30
N GLU A 40 -4.95 -5.50 0.81
CA GLU A 40 -5.27 -6.92 0.71
C GLU A 40 -5.22 -7.44 -0.73
N ARG A 41 -5.78 -6.70 -1.69
CA ARG A 41 -5.73 -7.05 -3.12
C ARG A 41 -4.29 -7.13 -3.63
N VAL A 42 -3.45 -6.15 -3.28
CA VAL A 42 -2.03 -6.17 -3.63
C VAL A 42 -1.31 -7.36 -3.00
N ARG A 43 -1.59 -7.68 -1.72
CA ARG A 43 -0.98 -8.85 -1.06
C ARG A 43 -1.35 -10.16 -1.77
N LEU A 44 -2.60 -10.29 -2.18
CA LEU A 44 -3.08 -11.46 -2.93
C LEU A 44 -2.37 -11.59 -4.28
N GLU A 45 -2.19 -10.49 -5.01
CA GLU A 45 -1.44 -10.48 -6.27
C GLU A 45 0.04 -10.85 -6.07
N PHE A 46 0.70 -10.30 -5.05
CA PHE A 46 2.09 -10.65 -4.73
C PHE A 46 2.21 -12.14 -4.38
N LYS A 47 1.26 -12.67 -3.59
CA LYS A 47 1.18 -14.10 -3.26
C LYS A 47 1.00 -14.96 -4.50
N ARG A 48 0.09 -14.60 -5.41
CA ARG A 48 -0.15 -15.30 -6.68
C ARG A 48 1.10 -15.36 -7.55
N ARG A 49 1.84 -14.25 -7.62
CA ARG A 49 3.10 -14.15 -8.39
C ARG A 49 4.32 -14.72 -7.66
N LYS A 50 4.14 -15.36 -6.50
CA LYS A 50 5.23 -15.91 -5.67
C LYS A 50 6.31 -14.87 -5.34
N ILE A 51 5.93 -13.61 -5.24
CA ILE A 51 6.78 -12.53 -4.74
C ILE A 51 6.76 -12.67 -3.22
N ARG A 52 7.60 -13.57 -2.71
CA ARG A 52 7.71 -13.87 -1.28
C ARG A 52 9.15 -13.79 -0.82
N ARG A 53 9.37 -13.12 0.31
CA ARG A 53 10.24 -13.63 1.37
C ARG A 53 9.37 -13.77 2.63
N LYS A 54 9.67 -14.75 3.49
CA LYS A 54 9.06 -14.87 4.82
C LYS A 54 9.27 -13.53 5.55
N LEU A 55 8.23 -12.73 5.77
CA LEU A 55 8.35 -11.46 6.48
C LEU A 55 7.31 -11.38 7.59
N LYS A 56 7.75 -10.83 8.73
CA LYS A 56 6.92 -10.52 9.91
C LYS A 56 5.96 -9.35 9.57
N ARG A 57 4.89 -9.20 10.37
CA ARG A 57 3.79 -8.21 10.22
C ARG A 57 4.27 -6.89 9.59
N GLY A 58 3.62 -6.46 8.50
CA GLY A 58 3.80 -5.13 7.88
C GLY A 58 4.51 -5.09 6.52
N PHE A 59 5.29 -6.12 6.14
CA PHE A 59 5.99 -6.14 4.85
C PHE A 59 5.34 -7.08 3.82
N LEU A 60 5.12 -6.58 2.60
CA LEU A 60 4.65 -7.39 1.46
C LEU A 60 5.80 -8.05 0.69
N ALA A 61 6.95 -7.39 0.67
CA ALA A 61 8.21 -7.81 0.08
C ALA A 61 9.36 -7.06 0.82
N PRO A 62 10.64 -7.42 0.65
CA PRO A 62 11.73 -6.92 1.51
C PRO A 62 11.80 -5.39 1.64
N ASN A 63 11.35 -4.69 0.62
CA ASN A 63 11.36 -3.24 0.51
C ASN A 63 10.00 -2.67 0.04
N PHE A 64 8.89 -3.42 0.23
CA PHE A 64 7.54 -2.96 -0.10
C PHE A 64 6.65 -2.98 1.14
N LEU A 65 6.25 -1.79 1.56
CA LEU A 65 5.44 -1.51 2.73
C LEU A 65 4.06 -0.97 2.33
N THR A 66 3.06 -1.32 3.13
CA THR A 66 1.70 -0.78 3.03
C THR A 66 1.32 -0.18 4.38
N GLN A 67 0.66 0.97 4.36
CA GLN A 67 0.15 1.63 5.56
C GLN A 67 -1.29 2.08 5.32
N THR A 68 -2.22 1.52 6.11
CA THR A 68 -3.56 2.06 6.21
C THR A 68 -3.56 3.26 7.13
N ILE A 69 -4.25 4.33 6.73
CA ILE A 69 -4.43 5.54 7.55
C ILE A 69 -5.91 5.88 7.76
N GLY A 70 -6.21 6.56 8.87
CA GLY A 70 -7.56 6.96 9.27
C GLY A 70 -8.44 5.75 9.59
N GLU A 71 -7.87 4.69 10.17
CA GLU A 71 -8.64 3.51 10.54
C GLU A 71 -9.71 3.84 11.59
N GLU A 72 -9.44 4.77 12.50
CA GLU A 72 -10.41 5.22 13.50
C GLU A 72 -11.63 5.92 12.85
N ASP A 73 -11.38 6.80 11.88
CA ASP A 73 -12.43 7.59 11.23
C ASP A 73 -13.17 6.81 10.13
N LEU A 74 -12.47 5.95 9.40
CA LEU A 74 -12.96 5.35 8.15
C LEU A 74 -13.07 3.81 8.20
N GLY A 75 -12.66 3.18 9.30
CA GLY A 75 -12.72 1.73 9.48
C GLY A 75 -11.97 0.92 8.41
N GLY A 76 -11.01 1.53 7.71
CA GLY A 76 -10.28 0.90 6.60
C GLY A 76 -11.10 0.70 5.31
N TYR A 77 -12.26 1.36 5.16
CA TYR A 77 -13.10 1.26 3.95
C TYR A 77 -12.74 2.29 2.87
N GLY A 78 -11.98 3.32 3.24
CA GLY A 78 -11.54 4.39 2.36
C GLY A 78 -12.46 5.61 2.35
N ALA A 79 -11.92 6.75 1.92
CA ALA A 79 -12.62 8.04 1.94
C ALA A 79 -13.68 8.22 0.84
N GLY A 80 -13.97 7.22 0.00
CA GLY A 80 -15.07 7.29 -0.97
C GLY A 80 -14.98 8.42 -2.02
N LYS A 81 -13.76 8.85 -2.38
CA LYS A 81 -13.47 10.05 -3.22
C LYS A 81 -13.76 11.40 -2.54
N ASP A 82 -14.13 11.42 -1.27
CA ASP A 82 -14.24 12.63 -0.49
C ASP A 82 -12.86 13.13 -0.07
N LYS A 83 -12.47 14.29 -0.61
CA LYS A 83 -11.17 14.92 -0.35
C LYS A 83 -11.05 15.44 1.09
N LYS A 84 -12.16 15.86 1.71
CA LYS A 84 -12.15 16.38 3.08
C LYS A 84 -11.96 15.23 4.07
N LEU A 85 -12.69 14.13 3.89
CA LEU A 85 -12.51 12.93 4.70
C LEU A 85 -11.09 12.35 4.55
N GLY A 86 -10.55 12.31 3.33
CA GLY A 86 -9.17 11.87 3.11
C GLY A 86 -8.13 12.75 3.81
N LEU A 87 -8.33 14.08 3.81
CA LEU A 87 -7.45 15.00 4.53
C LEU A 87 -7.58 14.87 6.06
N GLN A 88 -8.80 14.65 6.56
CA GLN A 88 -9.05 14.40 7.97
C GLN A 88 -8.34 13.13 8.43
N ALA A 89 -8.55 12.01 7.73
CA ALA A 89 -7.88 10.73 8.00
C ALA A 89 -6.35 10.88 8.09
N TYR A 90 -5.75 11.66 7.19
CA TYR A 90 -4.32 11.96 7.25
C TYR A 90 -3.92 12.74 8.50
N ARG A 91 -4.75 13.69 8.96
CA ARG A 91 -4.45 14.51 10.14
C ARG A 91 -4.61 13.74 11.45
N THR A 92 -5.56 12.80 11.51
CA THR A 92 -5.81 11.96 12.69
C THR A 92 -4.61 11.03 12.96
N ASP A 93 -4.01 10.48 11.91
CA ASP A 93 -2.90 9.52 12.01
C ASP A 93 -1.49 10.15 12.01
N ARG A 94 -1.40 11.49 12.05
CA ARG A 94 -0.13 12.23 12.02
C ARG A 94 0.47 12.39 13.42
#